data_AF-A0A526YNF6-F1
#
_entry.id   AF-A0A526YNF6-F1
#
_cell.length_a   1.000
_cell.length_b   1.000
_cell.length_c   1.000
_cell.angle_alpha   90.00
_cell.angle_beta   90.00
_cell.angle_gamma   90.00
#
_symmetry.space_group_name_H-M   'P 1'
#
loop_
_entity.id
_entity.type
_entity.pdbx_description
1 polymer ?
#
loop_
_entity_poly.entity_id
_entity_poly.type
_entity_poly.pdbx_seq_one_letter_code
_entity_poly.pdbx_strand_id
1 'polypeptide(L)'
;IRIARSEMGQGTLTGLAQLVAEELNCDWSKVTTEYPSPAQNLARDRVWGNFSTGGSRGIRESHEYVRIGGAVAREMLIAAAAAEWGVPASECTARMGMVTHAASDRATFYGQLAAAAARMTPPANVTLKDPK
;
A
#
# COMPACT_ATOMS: atom_id res chain seq x y z
N ILE A 1 -2.96 4.88 -6.37
CA ILE A 1 -1.61 4.29 -6.24
C ILE A 1 -0.72 4.91 -7.30
N ARG A 2 0.44 5.47 -6.91
CA ARG A 2 1.37 6.09 -7.87
C ARG A 2 2.36 5.07 -8.40
N ILE A 3 2.43 4.94 -9.72
CA ILE A 3 3.28 3.96 -10.41
C ILE A 3 4.04 4.69 -11.50
N ALA A 4 5.36 4.59 -11.50
CA ALA A 4 6.21 5.17 -12.53
C ALA A 4 6.56 4.09 -13.56
N ARG A 5 5.64 3.71 -14.44
CA ARG A 5 5.90 2.82 -15.61
C ARG A 5 5.05 3.27 -16.77
N SER A 6 5.61 3.38 -17.97
CA SER A 6 4.81 3.67 -19.17
C SER A 6 3.90 2.49 -19.51
N GLU A 7 2.61 2.79 -19.71
CA GLU A 7 1.57 1.85 -20.10
C GLU A 7 1.22 2.03 -21.58
N MET A 8 1.23 0.93 -22.33
CA MET A 8 0.97 0.89 -23.77
C MET A 8 0.03 -0.28 -24.15
N GLY A 9 -0.63 -0.89 -23.16
CA GLY A 9 -1.59 -1.99 -23.35
C GLY A 9 -1.18 -3.31 -22.69
N GLN A 10 -0.02 -3.36 -22.01
CA GLN A 10 0.49 -4.57 -21.36
C GLN A 10 -0.12 -4.82 -19.96
N GLY A 11 -0.78 -3.83 -19.36
CA GLY A 11 -1.45 -3.96 -18.06
C GLY A 11 -0.51 -3.92 -16.84
N THR A 12 0.66 -3.29 -16.95
CA THR A 12 1.62 -3.17 -15.84
C THR A 12 1.04 -2.37 -14.68
N LEU A 13 0.31 -1.28 -14.96
CA LEU A 13 -0.29 -0.46 -13.90
C LEU A 13 -1.30 -1.25 -13.08
N THR A 14 -2.19 -1.98 -13.77
CA THR A 14 -3.20 -2.83 -13.14
C THR A 14 -2.54 -3.90 -12.28
N GLY A 15 -1.57 -4.65 -12.82
CA GLY A 15 -0.90 -5.71 -12.09
C GLY A 15 -0.18 -5.20 -10.83
N LEU A 16 0.56 -4.09 -10.94
CA LEU A 16 1.22 -3.49 -9.77
C LEU A 16 0.22 -2.96 -8.74
N ALA A 17 -0.90 -2.39 -9.19
CA ALA A 17 -1.95 -1.93 -8.29
C ALA A 17 -2.62 -3.08 -7.55
N GLN A 18 -2.85 -4.23 -8.20
CA GLN A 18 -3.40 -5.42 -7.57
C GLN A 18 -2.48 -5.93 -6.46
N LEU A 19 -1.16 -5.94 -6.69
CA LEU A 19 -0.18 -6.32 -5.66
C LEU A 19 -0.24 -5.40 -4.43
N VAL A 20 -0.37 -4.09 -4.63
CA VAL A 20 -0.54 -3.15 -3.52
C VAL A 20 -1.87 -3.39 -2.81
N ALA A 21 -2.96 -3.59 -3.55
CA ALA A 21 -4.28 -3.81 -2.98
C ALA A 21 -4.35 -5.07 -2.11
N GLU A 22 -3.70 -6.14 -2.58
CA GLU A 22 -3.55 -7.39 -1.86
C GLU A 22 -2.78 -7.16 -0.55
N GLU A 23 -1.59 -6.57 -0.60
CA GLU A 23 -0.82 -6.28 0.61
C GLU A 23 -1.56 -5.33 1.56
N LEU A 24 -2.27 -4.34 1.02
CA LEU A 24 -3.02 -3.36 1.80
C LEU A 24 -4.32 -3.94 2.42
N ASN A 25 -4.76 -5.13 1.99
CA ASN A 25 -6.07 -5.70 2.33
C ASN A 25 -7.23 -4.73 2.01
N CYS A 26 -7.21 -4.10 0.82
CA CYS A 26 -8.26 -3.17 0.42
C CYS A 26 -9.15 -3.70 -0.70
N ASP A 27 -10.36 -3.16 -0.76
CA ASP A 27 -11.32 -3.46 -1.81
C ASP A 27 -10.82 -2.92 -3.17
N TRP A 28 -10.58 -3.82 -4.13
CA TRP A 28 -10.12 -3.51 -5.47
C TRP A 28 -11.01 -2.50 -6.19
N SER A 29 -12.33 -2.51 -5.93
CA SER A 29 -13.27 -1.57 -6.56
C SER A 29 -13.01 -0.10 -6.21
N LYS A 30 -12.24 0.15 -5.13
CA LYS A 30 -11.86 1.49 -4.66
C LYS A 30 -10.43 1.88 -5.03
N VAL A 31 -9.74 1.03 -5.79
CA VAL A 31 -8.34 1.26 -6.16
C VAL A 31 -8.26 1.95 -7.52
N THR A 32 -7.46 3.01 -7.59
CA THR A 32 -7.10 3.66 -8.85
C THR A 32 -5.59 3.83 -8.94
N THR A 33 -5.09 4.03 -10.16
CA THR A 33 -3.69 4.35 -10.41
C THR A 33 -3.53 5.80 -10.83
N GLU A 34 -2.41 6.39 -10.46
CA GLU A 34 -2.02 7.75 -10.83
C GLU A 34 -0.59 7.72 -11.35
N TYR A 35 -0.31 8.54 -12.36
CA TYR A 35 1.07 8.82 -12.74
C TYR A 35 1.63 9.93 -11.84
N PRO A 36 2.72 9.70 -11.09
CA PRO A 36 3.48 10.82 -10.53
C PRO A 36 4.10 11.61 -11.69
N SER A 37 4.21 12.93 -11.57
CA SER A 37 4.97 13.68 -12.57
C SER A 37 6.47 13.37 -12.46
N PRO A 38 7.26 13.43 -13.55
CA PRO A 38 8.70 13.24 -13.48
C PRO A 38 9.38 14.18 -12.47
N ALA A 39 8.91 15.43 -12.37
CA ALA A 39 9.41 16.40 -11.40
C ALA A 39 9.09 15.99 -9.95
N GLN A 40 7.87 15.53 -9.67
CA GLN A 40 7.50 15.04 -8.33
C GLN A 40 8.28 13.80 -7.92
N ASN A 41 8.58 12.91 -8.87
CA ASN A 41 9.37 11.71 -8.60
C ASN A 41 10.83 12.10 -8.33
N LEU A 42 11.41 13.02 -9.12
CA LEU A 42 12.77 13.50 -8.89
C LEU A 42 12.92 14.23 -7.55
N ALA A 43 11.98 15.08 -7.19
CA ALA A 43 11.99 15.82 -5.92
C ALA A 43 11.86 14.93 -4.67
N ARG A 44 11.50 13.65 -4.85
CA ARG A 44 11.42 12.63 -3.80
C ARG A 44 12.42 11.51 -4.05
N ASP A 45 13.58 11.81 -4.61
CA ASP A 45 14.66 10.85 -4.84
C ASP A 45 14.23 9.56 -5.56
N ARG A 46 13.26 9.69 -6.46
CA ARG A 46 12.71 8.61 -7.29
C ARG A 46 12.14 7.44 -6.49
N VAL A 47 11.44 7.71 -5.38
CA VAL A 47 10.76 6.68 -4.55
C VAL A 47 9.82 5.75 -5.33
N TRP A 48 9.26 6.18 -6.47
CA TRP A 48 8.40 5.33 -7.31
C TRP A 48 9.17 4.55 -8.39
N GLY A 49 10.49 4.67 -8.44
CA GLY A 49 11.33 4.07 -9.46
C GLY A 49 11.45 4.92 -10.72
N ASN A 50 11.58 4.28 -11.88
CA ASN A 50 11.81 4.93 -13.17
C ASN A 50 10.69 4.62 -14.16
N PHE A 51 10.34 5.58 -15.02
CA PHE A 51 9.25 5.45 -15.99
C PHE A 51 9.52 4.49 -17.17
N SER A 52 10.70 3.86 -17.26
CA SER A 52 11.05 3.01 -18.41
C SER A 52 10.22 1.73 -18.42
N THR A 53 9.66 1.37 -19.57
CA THR A 53 9.02 0.08 -19.81
C THR A 53 9.68 -0.59 -21.00
N GLY A 54 10.26 -1.77 -20.79
CA GLY A 54 10.90 -2.57 -21.84
C GLY A 54 11.61 -3.79 -21.28
N GLY A 55 11.89 -4.79 -22.12
CA GLY A 55 12.60 -6.01 -21.72
C GLY A 55 11.85 -6.88 -20.69
N SER A 56 10.52 -6.79 -20.65
CA SER A 56 9.67 -7.48 -19.65
C SER A 56 10.00 -7.13 -18.20
N ARG A 57 10.45 -5.89 -17.95
CA ARG A 57 10.92 -5.42 -16.64
C ARG A 57 9.84 -4.74 -15.80
N GLY A 58 8.72 -4.34 -16.40
CA GLY A 58 7.67 -3.55 -15.72
C GLY A 58 7.22 -4.16 -14.39
N ILE A 59 6.75 -5.41 -14.39
CA ILE A 59 6.42 -6.13 -13.15
C ILE A 59 7.68 -6.58 -12.42
N ARG A 60 8.64 -7.21 -13.14
CA ARG A 60 9.82 -7.87 -12.55
C ARG A 60 10.68 -6.94 -11.68
N GLU A 61 10.83 -5.68 -12.06
CA GLU A 61 11.61 -4.70 -11.28
C GLU A 61 10.75 -3.93 -10.26
N SER A 62 9.41 -4.00 -10.36
CA SER A 62 8.53 -3.15 -9.55
C SER A 62 7.70 -3.90 -8.51
N HIS A 63 7.50 -5.22 -8.65
CA HIS A 63 6.59 -5.97 -7.80
C HIS A 63 6.97 -5.89 -6.31
N GLU A 64 8.25 -5.91 -5.98
CA GLU A 64 8.70 -5.98 -4.59
C GLU A 64 8.46 -4.66 -3.85
N TYR A 65 8.92 -3.53 -4.39
CA TYR A 65 8.78 -2.25 -3.69
C TYR A 65 7.30 -1.82 -3.55
N VAL A 66 6.44 -2.14 -4.52
CA VAL A 66 5.01 -1.80 -4.40
C VAL A 66 4.34 -2.66 -3.32
N ARG A 67 4.74 -3.93 -3.19
CA ARG A 67 4.26 -4.81 -2.12
C ARG A 67 4.71 -4.33 -0.75
N ILE A 68 5.97 -3.96 -0.61
CA ILE A 68 6.50 -3.34 0.61
C ILE A 68 5.69 -2.09 0.96
N GLY A 69 5.44 -1.22 -0.01
CA GLY A 69 4.63 -0.01 0.20
C GLY A 69 3.21 -0.31 0.67
N GLY A 70 2.55 -1.32 0.10
CA GLY A 70 1.22 -1.77 0.53
C GLY A 70 1.22 -2.35 1.95
N ALA A 71 2.21 -3.17 2.28
CA ALA A 71 2.33 -3.80 3.59
C ALA A 71 2.67 -2.77 4.68
N VAL A 72 3.61 -1.86 4.43
CA VAL A 72 3.93 -0.73 5.33
C VAL A 72 2.69 0.11 5.61
N ALA A 73 1.92 0.45 4.56
CA ALA A 73 0.69 1.21 4.73
C ALA A 73 -0.34 0.46 5.59
N ARG A 74 -0.51 -0.86 5.40
CA ARG A 74 -1.37 -1.71 6.23
C ARG A 74 -0.96 -1.66 7.70
N GLU A 75 0.31 -1.87 8.02
CA GLU A 75 0.81 -1.84 9.39
C GLU A 75 0.60 -0.48 10.05
N MET A 76 0.85 0.62 9.32
CA MET A 76 0.61 1.97 9.83
C MET A 76 -0.88 2.25 10.10
N LEU A 77 -1.78 1.72 9.26
CA LEU A 77 -3.22 1.83 9.48
C LEU A 77 -3.68 1.00 10.69
N ILE A 78 -3.15 -0.21 10.86
CA ILE A 78 -3.41 -1.06 12.03
C ILE A 78 -2.91 -0.36 13.29
N ALA A 79 -1.69 0.17 13.29
CA ALA A 79 -1.12 0.89 14.42
C ALA A 79 -1.94 2.13 14.79
N ALA A 80 -2.43 2.89 13.80
CA ALA A 80 -3.28 4.04 14.04
C ALA A 80 -4.62 3.65 14.71
N ALA A 81 -5.28 2.59 14.24
CA ALA A 81 -6.52 2.10 14.86
C ALA A 81 -6.29 1.56 16.26
N ALA A 82 -5.22 0.79 16.46
CA ALA A 82 -4.84 0.25 17.76
C ALA A 82 -4.59 1.37 18.78
N ALA A 83 -3.90 2.44 18.37
CA ALA A 83 -3.67 3.62 19.18
C ALA A 83 -4.98 4.37 19.51
N GLU A 84 -5.90 4.51 18.56
CA GLU A 84 -7.21 5.12 18.78
C GLU A 84 -8.06 4.32 19.77
N TRP A 85 -7.99 3.00 19.71
CA TRP A 85 -8.78 2.12 20.57
C TRP A 85 -8.14 1.81 21.92
N GLY A 86 -6.85 2.08 22.08
CA GLY A 86 -6.08 1.74 23.28
C GLY A 86 -5.84 0.24 23.41
N VAL A 87 -5.67 -0.49 22.30
CA VAL A 87 -5.47 -1.95 22.26
C VAL A 87 -4.15 -2.30 21.57
N PRO A 88 -3.61 -3.53 21.77
CA PRO A 88 -2.42 -3.96 21.04
C PRO A 88 -2.68 -4.09 19.53
N ALA A 89 -1.73 -3.63 18.71
CA ALA A 89 -1.81 -3.75 17.25
C ALA A 89 -1.89 -5.21 16.78
N SER A 90 -1.31 -6.15 17.53
CA SER A 90 -1.38 -7.59 17.26
C SER A 90 -2.79 -8.18 17.39
N GLU A 91 -3.72 -7.49 18.06
CA GLU A 91 -5.12 -7.91 18.20
C GLU A 91 -6.02 -7.30 17.10
N CYS A 92 -5.44 -6.44 16.25
CA CYS A 92 -6.15 -5.76 15.18
C CYS A 92 -5.87 -6.43 13.83
N THR A 93 -6.91 -6.59 13.02
CA THR A 93 -6.83 -7.21 11.69
C THR A 93 -7.28 -6.24 10.61
N ALA A 94 -6.53 -6.19 9.50
CA ALA A 94 -6.90 -5.47 8.30
C ALA A 94 -7.72 -6.36 7.34
N ARG A 95 -8.90 -5.90 6.91
CA ARG A 95 -9.72 -6.59 5.89
C ARG A 95 -10.51 -5.57 5.07
N MET A 96 -10.64 -5.78 3.75
CA MET A 96 -11.50 -4.98 2.86
C MET A 96 -11.46 -3.44 3.06
N GLY A 97 -10.30 -2.87 3.37
CA GLY A 97 -10.14 -1.43 3.56
C GLY A 97 -10.58 -0.90 4.93
N MET A 98 -10.69 -1.78 5.93
CA MET A 98 -10.95 -1.44 7.33
C MET A 98 -9.99 -2.18 8.26
N VAL A 99 -9.73 -1.60 9.43
CA VAL A 99 -9.13 -2.30 10.56
C VAL A 99 -10.26 -2.74 11.48
N THR A 100 -10.16 -3.94 12.05
CA THR A 100 -11.12 -4.51 12.98
C THR A 100 -10.43 -5.09 14.20
N HIS A 101 -11.05 -4.96 15.37
CA HIS A 101 -10.61 -5.55 16.62
C HIS A 101 -11.71 -6.45 17.18
N ALA A 102 -11.48 -7.77 17.16
CA ALA A 102 -12.52 -8.77 17.45
C ALA A 102 -12.97 -8.74 18.91
N ALA A 103 -12.05 -8.56 19.87
CA ALA A 103 -12.38 -8.61 21.29
C ALA A 103 -13.29 -7.47 21.74
N SER A 104 -13.30 -6.33 21.04
CA SER A 104 -14.17 -5.18 21.35
C SER A 104 -15.23 -4.89 20.28
N ASP A 105 -15.36 -5.74 19.27
CA ASP A 105 -16.24 -5.55 18.10
C ASP A 105 -16.13 -4.15 17.44
N ARG A 106 -14.91 -3.61 17.38
CA ARG A 106 -14.65 -2.29 16.78
C ARG A 106 -14.17 -2.43 15.34
N ALA A 107 -14.59 -1.51 14.48
CA ALA A 107 -14.15 -1.42 13.10
C ALA A 107 -14.06 0.04 12.65
N THR A 108 -12.97 0.40 11.98
CA THR A 108 -12.73 1.75 11.44
C THR A 108 -12.21 1.65 10.00
N PHE A 109 -12.74 2.46 9.10
CA PHE A 109 -12.30 2.46 7.70
C PHE A 109 -10.95 3.15 7.54
N TYR A 110 -10.15 2.71 6.57
CA TYR A 110 -8.84 3.30 6.30
C TYR A 110 -8.89 4.81 6.04
N GLY A 111 -9.96 5.32 5.42
CA GLY A 111 -10.12 6.75 5.18
C GLY A 111 -10.12 7.60 6.45
N GLN A 112 -10.63 7.06 7.57
CA GLN A 112 -10.65 7.73 8.87
C GLN A 112 -9.27 7.66 9.55
N LEU A 113 -8.53 6.58 9.32
CA LEU A 113 -7.20 6.34 9.91
C LEU A 113 -6.06 7.00 9.14
N ALA A 114 -6.25 7.27 7.84
CA ALA A 114 -5.19 7.68 6.92
C ALA A 114 -4.39 8.90 7.40
N ALA A 115 -5.07 9.92 7.92
CA ALA A 115 -4.40 11.13 8.42
C ALA A 115 -3.56 10.86 9.67
N ALA A 116 -4.01 9.98 10.56
CA ALA A 116 -3.27 9.58 11.75
C ALA A 116 -2.07 8.69 11.38
N ALA A 117 -2.30 7.68 10.54
CA ALA A 117 -1.27 6.79 10.04
C ALA A 117 -0.15 7.57 9.33
N ALA A 118 -0.47 8.57 8.49
CA ALA A 118 0.52 9.38 7.77
C ALA A 118 1.49 10.18 8.67
N ARG A 119 1.17 10.35 9.96
CA ARG A 119 2.05 10.99 10.95
C ARG A 119 2.92 10.01 11.73
N MET A 120 2.67 8.70 11.60
CA MET A 120 3.46 7.68 12.25
C MET A 120 4.77 7.44 11.51
N THR A 121 5.78 6.99 12.23
CA THR A 121 7.04 6.55 11.62
C THR A 121 6.80 5.19 10.94
N PRO A 122 7.09 5.04 9.63
CA PRO A 122 6.95 3.76 8.96
C PRO A 122 7.85 2.69 9.60
N PRO A 123 7.38 1.44 9.75
CA PRO A 123 8.22 0.34 10.20
C PRO A 123 9.39 0.12 9.24
N ALA A 124 10.59 -0.06 9.79
CA ALA A 124 11.81 -0.27 8.99
C ALA A 124 11.79 -1.61 8.24
N ASN A 125 11.13 -2.62 8.81
CA ASN A 125 10.96 -3.94 8.22
C ASN A 125 9.48 -4.30 8.23
N VAL A 126 9.01 -4.92 7.15
CA VAL A 126 7.64 -5.42 7.04
C VAL A 126 7.65 -6.82 6.44
N THR A 127 6.79 -7.68 6.95
CA THR A 127 6.56 -9.00 6.38
C THR A 127 5.53 -8.87 5.25
N LEU A 128 5.93 -9.29 4.06
CA LEU A 128 5.01 -9.41 2.92
C LEU A 128 4.14 -10.66 3.08
N LYS A 129 2.95 -10.63 2.51
CA LYS A 129 2.10 -11.82 2.44
C LYS A 129 2.78 -12.97 1.69
N ASP A 130 2.43 -14.21 2.03
CA ASP A 130 2.84 -15.36 1.21
C ASP A 130 2.14 -15.25 -0.16
N PRO A 131 2.90 -15.33 -1.28
CA PRO A 131 2.31 -15.36 -2.61
C PRO A 131 1.56 -16.67 -2.95
N LYS A 132 1.61 -17.70 -2.08
CA LYS A 132 0.94 -18.99 -2.28
C LYS A 132 -0.35 -19.15 -1.48
#